data_AF-A0A7W6JGR8-F1
#
_entry.id   AF-A0A7W6JGR8-F1
#
_cell.length_a   1.000
_cell.length_b   1.000
_cell.length_c   1.000
_cell.angle_alpha   90.00
_cell.angle_beta   90.00
_cell.angle_gamma   90.00
#
_symmetry.space_group_name_H-M   'P 1'
#
loop_
_entity.id
_entity.type
_entity.pdbx_description
1 polymer ?
#
loop_
_entity_poly.entity_id
_entity_poly.type
_entity_poly.pdbx_seq_one_letter_code
_entity_poly.pdbx_strand_id
1 'polypeptide(L)'
;MSKSKMLGLIAVAFATLFMAAEPALAAQPQQTRGEPGTTGPQTTEGGQGRTRRQQRGRAPAPNPEQLKASAQEQLTGASINCQVTEAVSPGRVGEANVYEAACATGPGYMILASTPPTIVNCLELAGTAAIARSRDPNADVGQQCVLPANQNGMAVISGWARDAGITCTVDEAVAIGKSNANNMIYEVGCAGATGYWLEQLATGWDVKDCFQVASSGATCRFTTNDEMNAVLQAKLTGTDAAACNVTQTRLMGQNANGKFYEVKCATDGEGFIARVNNEGVTQQVYPCATAQRIGGGCTLTPAPAAAPAAE
;
A
#
# COMPACT_ATOMS: atom_id res chain seq x y z
N MET A 1 -24.92 -14.36 -44.92
CA MET A 1 -26.22 -14.61 -44.25
C MET A 1 -26.04 -14.39 -42.76
N SER A 2 -26.77 -13.41 -42.25
CA SER A 2 -26.71 -12.83 -40.91
C SER A 2 -27.17 -13.80 -39.82
N LYS A 3 -26.63 -13.66 -38.61
CA LYS A 3 -27.38 -13.87 -37.36
C LYS A 3 -26.68 -13.18 -36.17
N SER A 4 -27.14 -11.97 -35.88
CA SER A 4 -26.94 -11.23 -34.64
C SER A 4 -27.63 -11.92 -33.45
N LYS A 5 -27.00 -11.86 -32.26
CA LYS A 5 -27.65 -11.96 -30.94
C LYS A 5 -26.91 -10.99 -30.00
N MET A 6 -27.42 -9.77 -29.82
CA MET A 6 -28.39 -9.34 -28.79
C MET A 6 -27.72 -9.14 -27.41
N LEU A 7 -27.31 -7.88 -27.17
CA LEU A 7 -26.93 -7.33 -25.85
C LEU A 7 -28.18 -7.22 -24.97
N GLY A 8 -28.08 -7.68 -23.72
CA GLY A 8 -29.01 -7.34 -22.65
C GLY A 8 -28.34 -6.40 -21.65
N LEU A 9 -28.79 -5.14 -21.62
CA LEU A 9 -28.51 -4.19 -20.54
C LEU A 9 -29.35 -4.55 -19.32
N ILE A 10 -28.72 -4.74 -18.16
CA ILE A 10 -29.41 -4.73 -16.86
C ILE A 10 -28.97 -3.47 -16.14
N ALA A 11 -29.90 -2.51 -16.05
CA ALA A 11 -29.82 -1.36 -15.16
C ALA A 11 -30.26 -1.79 -13.76
N VAL A 12 -29.38 -1.65 -12.76
CA VAL A 12 -29.72 -1.83 -11.35
C VAL A 12 -29.86 -0.44 -10.73
N ALA A 13 -31.08 -0.11 -10.33
CA ALA A 13 -31.42 1.10 -9.61
C ALA A 13 -30.97 0.98 -8.15
N PHE A 14 -30.16 1.94 -7.68
CA PHE A 14 -29.82 2.11 -6.27
C PHE A 14 -30.97 2.81 -5.54
N ALA A 15 -31.59 2.11 -4.58
CA ALA A 15 -32.49 2.71 -3.61
C ALA A 15 -31.72 3.00 -2.31
N THR A 16 -31.48 4.28 -2.03
CA THR A 16 -30.91 4.79 -0.78
C THR A 16 -32.00 4.86 0.31
N LEU A 17 -31.84 4.09 1.38
CA LEU A 17 -32.60 4.23 2.62
C LEU A 17 -31.72 4.92 3.67
N PHE A 18 -32.06 6.18 3.97
CA PHE A 18 -31.57 6.90 5.14
C PHE A 18 -32.31 6.37 6.38
N MET A 19 -31.58 5.82 7.36
CA MET A 19 -32.07 5.68 8.74
C MET A 19 -31.40 6.75 9.60
N ALA A 20 -32.21 7.67 10.12
CA ALA A 20 -31.83 8.60 11.16
C ALA A 20 -31.81 7.85 12.51
N ALA A 21 -30.71 7.99 13.26
CA ALA A 21 -30.64 7.55 14.65
C ALA A 21 -31.07 8.71 15.57
N GLU A 22 -32.06 8.45 16.42
CA GLU A 22 -32.50 9.36 17.48
C GLU A 22 -31.51 9.33 18.65
N PRO A 23 -31.27 10.47 19.35
CA PRO A 23 -30.40 10.50 20.51
C PRO A 23 -31.11 9.94 21.76
N ALA A 24 -30.47 8.95 22.40
CA ALA A 24 -30.89 8.42 23.69
C ALA A 24 -30.75 9.49 24.80
N LEU A 25 -31.83 9.64 25.57
CA LEU A 25 -31.95 10.49 26.75
C LEU A 25 -30.94 10.10 27.85
N ALA A 26 -30.22 11.10 28.35
CA ALA A 26 -29.37 11.01 29.52
C ALA A 26 -30.21 10.87 30.81
N ALA A 27 -29.97 9.81 31.58
CA ALA A 27 -30.54 9.63 32.91
C ALA A 27 -29.72 10.44 33.94
N GLN A 28 -30.40 11.37 34.63
CA GLN A 28 -29.88 12.08 35.81
C GLN A 28 -29.84 11.15 37.03
N PRO A 29 -28.79 11.18 37.88
CA PRO A 29 -28.84 10.51 39.18
C PRO A 29 -29.61 11.37 40.20
N GLN A 30 -30.63 10.75 40.82
CA GLN A 30 -31.33 11.28 41.99
C GLN A 30 -30.37 11.51 43.15
N GLN A 31 -30.31 12.75 43.63
CA GLN A 31 -29.75 13.10 44.93
C GLN A 31 -30.73 12.66 46.03
N THR A 32 -30.42 11.55 46.69
CA THR A 32 -31.06 11.19 47.97
C THR A 32 -30.33 11.88 49.12
N ARG A 33 -31.05 12.82 49.73
CA ARG A 33 -30.77 13.51 50.99
C ARG A 33 -30.86 12.52 52.15
N GLY A 34 -29.81 12.43 52.97
CA GLY A 34 -29.79 11.69 54.22
C GLY A 34 -29.01 12.48 55.28
N GLU A 35 -29.67 12.77 56.39
CA GLU A 35 -29.21 13.57 57.54
C GLU A 35 -28.08 12.92 58.36
N PRO A 36 -27.37 13.71 59.20
CA PRO A 36 -26.23 13.24 59.98
C PRO A 36 -26.66 12.71 61.38
N GLY A 37 -26.23 11.50 61.71
CA GLY A 37 -26.43 10.87 63.02
C GLY A 37 -25.11 10.42 63.65
N THR A 38 -24.70 11.16 64.68
CA THR A 38 -24.09 10.75 65.96
C THR A 38 -22.96 9.70 66.01
N THR A 39 -21.85 10.17 66.59
CA THR A 39 -20.66 9.48 67.11
C THR A 39 -20.90 8.29 68.03
N GLY A 40 -20.12 7.22 67.83
CA GLY A 40 -19.83 6.16 68.81
C GLY A 40 -18.61 5.33 68.36
N PRO A 41 -17.65 4.98 69.24
CA PRO A 41 -16.40 4.35 68.84
C PRO A 41 -16.54 2.82 68.81
N GLN A 42 -16.20 2.19 67.69
CA GLN A 42 -15.94 0.76 67.63
C GLN A 42 -14.60 0.50 66.94
N THR A 43 -13.63 0.14 67.77
CA THR A 43 -12.45 -0.65 67.42
C THR A 43 -12.86 -1.87 66.60
N THR A 44 -12.32 -2.00 65.39
CA THR A 44 -12.13 -3.31 64.75
C THR A 44 -10.84 -3.27 63.92
N GLU A 45 -9.81 -3.88 64.48
CA GLU A 45 -8.64 -4.38 63.76
C GLU A 45 -9.14 -5.34 62.64
N GLY A 46 -9.05 -4.93 61.38
CA GLY A 46 -9.53 -5.76 60.27
C GLY A 46 -9.22 -5.27 58.86
N GLY A 47 -8.46 -4.18 58.70
CA GLY A 47 -8.24 -3.53 57.40
C GLY A 47 -7.01 -3.99 56.61
N GLN A 48 -6.02 -4.63 57.25
CA GLN A 48 -4.73 -4.92 56.60
C GLN A 48 -4.67 -6.29 55.89
N GLY A 49 -5.66 -7.17 56.09
CA GLY A 49 -5.70 -8.49 55.47
C GLY A 49 -6.29 -8.53 54.04
N ARG A 50 -7.13 -7.55 53.68
CA ARG A 50 -7.86 -7.56 52.39
C ARG A 50 -7.03 -7.03 51.23
N THR A 51 -6.23 -5.99 51.42
CA THR A 51 -5.30 -5.47 50.40
C THR A 51 -4.17 -6.43 50.09
N ARG A 52 -3.67 -7.18 51.09
CA ARG A 52 -2.59 -8.17 50.90
C ARG A 52 -3.04 -9.46 50.20
N ARG A 53 -4.34 -9.79 50.23
CA ARG A 53 -4.90 -10.97 49.56
C ARG A 53 -5.23 -10.70 48.08
N GLN A 54 -5.59 -9.48 47.71
CA GLN A 54 -5.83 -9.09 46.31
C GLN A 54 -4.55 -9.00 45.47
N GLN A 55 -3.39 -8.71 46.07
CA GLN A 55 -2.10 -8.70 45.35
C GLN A 55 -1.49 -10.10 45.13
N ARG A 56 -1.96 -11.13 45.84
CA ARG A 56 -1.37 -12.49 45.80
C ARG A 56 -1.90 -13.40 44.68
N GLY A 57 -2.82 -12.91 43.85
CA GLY A 57 -3.49 -13.72 42.81
C GLY A 57 -3.23 -13.29 41.37
N ARG A 58 -2.48 -12.21 41.12
CA ARG A 58 -2.15 -11.82 39.74
C ARG A 58 -0.94 -12.62 39.29
N ALA A 59 -1.13 -13.50 38.31
CA ALA A 59 -0.03 -14.18 37.65
C ALA A 59 1.03 -13.14 37.23
N PRO A 60 2.33 -13.45 37.36
CA PRO A 60 3.40 -12.57 36.89
C PRO A 60 3.15 -12.16 35.44
N ALA A 61 3.48 -10.92 35.10
CA ALA A 61 3.47 -10.51 33.70
C ALA A 61 4.37 -11.46 32.89
N PRO A 62 3.98 -11.84 31.66
CA PRO A 62 4.78 -12.74 30.84
C PRO A 62 6.19 -12.17 30.64
N ASN A 63 7.21 -13.01 30.75
CA ASN A 63 8.58 -12.63 30.43
C ASN A 63 8.80 -12.63 28.89
N PRO A 64 9.91 -12.06 28.39
CA PRO A 64 10.17 -11.97 26.95
C PRO A 64 10.18 -13.33 26.22
N GLU A 65 10.69 -14.39 26.86
CA GLU A 65 10.70 -15.74 26.26
C GLU A 65 9.29 -16.31 26.11
N GLN A 66 8.42 -16.08 27.10
CA GLN A 66 7.02 -16.47 27.05
C GLN A 66 6.27 -15.71 25.95
N LEU A 67 6.52 -14.41 25.80
CA LEU A 67 5.91 -13.62 24.72
C LEU A 67 6.34 -14.12 23.34
N LYS A 68 7.63 -14.43 23.15
CA LYS A 68 8.15 -15.01 21.91
C LYS A 68 7.49 -16.35 21.60
N ALA A 69 7.41 -17.25 22.59
CA ALA A 69 6.78 -18.56 22.42
C ALA A 69 5.29 -18.44 22.06
N SER A 70 4.54 -17.57 22.75
CA SER A 70 3.12 -17.33 22.44
C SER A 70 2.93 -16.75 21.04
N ALA A 71 3.73 -15.77 20.64
CA ALA A 71 3.65 -15.22 19.29
C ALA A 71 4.00 -16.25 18.21
N GLN A 72 5.03 -17.07 18.43
CA GLN A 72 5.44 -18.15 17.53
C GLN A 72 4.31 -19.19 17.35
N GLU A 73 3.61 -19.54 18.42
CA GLU A 73 2.46 -20.45 18.38
C GLU A 73 1.34 -19.91 17.48
N GLN A 74 0.96 -18.64 17.65
CA GLN A 74 -0.09 -18.00 16.85
C GLN A 74 0.28 -17.95 15.36
N LEU A 75 1.53 -17.58 15.05
CA LEU A 75 2.03 -17.53 13.67
C LEU A 75 2.06 -18.92 13.02
N THR A 76 2.48 -19.95 13.79
CA THR A 76 2.46 -21.34 13.32
C THR A 76 1.03 -21.81 13.07
N GLY A 77 0.09 -21.49 13.96
CA GLY A 77 -1.33 -21.79 13.79
C GLY A 77 -1.96 -21.11 12.56
N ALA A 78 -1.41 -19.96 12.15
CA ALA A 78 -1.78 -19.25 10.93
C ALA A 78 -1.00 -19.70 9.68
N SER A 79 -0.13 -20.71 9.78
CA SER A 79 0.77 -21.16 8.70
C SER A 79 1.70 -20.05 8.17
N ILE A 80 2.11 -19.12 9.04
CA ILE A 80 3.07 -18.08 8.72
C ILE A 80 4.48 -18.55 9.06
N ASN A 81 5.35 -18.61 8.05
CA ASN A 81 6.76 -18.96 8.19
C ASN A 81 7.56 -17.78 8.75
N CYS A 82 7.50 -17.59 10.07
CA CYS A 82 8.27 -16.59 10.80
C CYS A 82 9.01 -17.25 11.96
N GLN A 83 10.33 -17.09 12.01
CA GLN A 83 11.15 -17.45 13.16
C GLN A 83 11.21 -16.24 14.10
N VAL A 84 10.47 -16.27 15.21
CA VAL A 84 10.31 -15.11 16.09
C VAL A 84 11.61 -14.83 16.86
N THR A 85 12.20 -13.66 16.61
CA THR A 85 13.43 -13.20 17.28
C THR A 85 13.13 -12.35 18.52
N GLU A 86 12.04 -11.59 18.48
CA GLU A 86 11.58 -10.70 19.54
C GLU A 86 10.06 -10.62 19.51
N ALA A 87 9.43 -10.44 20.68
CA ALA A 87 7.99 -10.20 20.76
C ALA A 87 7.61 -9.33 21.96
N VAL A 88 6.57 -8.52 21.79
CA VAL A 88 5.93 -7.72 22.85
C VAL A 88 4.42 -7.93 22.84
N SER A 89 3.75 -7.56 23.93
CA SER A 89 2.29 -7.60 24.05
C SER A 89 1.76 -6.17 24.23
N PRO A 90 1.45 -5.44 23.14
CA PRO A 90 1.00 -4.04 23.24
C PRO A 90 -0.33 -3.88 24.00
N GLY A 91 -1.13 -4.95 24.12
CA GLY A 91 -2.37 -4.90 24.90
C GLY A 91 -3.29 -6.08 24.64
N ARG A 92 -4.59 -5.83 24.78
CA ARG A 92 -5.66 -6.80 24.55
C ARG A 92 -6.79 -6.15 23.76
N VAL A 93 -7.48 -6.95 22.95
CA VAL A 93 -8.75 -6.57 22.32
C VAL A 93 -9.82 -7.54 22.85
N GLY A 94 -10.75 -7.03 23.65
CA GLY A 94 -11.61 -7.87 24.46
C GLY A 94 -10.78 -8.75 25.39
N GLU A 95 -10.97 -10.07 25.30
CA GLU A 95 -10.20 -11.04 26.08
C GLU A 95 -8.94 -11.55 25.36
N ALA A 96 -8.79 -11.30 24.05
CA ALA A 96 -7.66 -11.78 23.27
C ALA A 96 -6.42 -10.89 23.48
N ASN A 97 -5.26 -11.51 23.67
CA ASN A 97 -3.99 -10.78 23.70
C ASN A 97 -3.62 -10.32 22.29
N VAL A 98 -3.03 -9.13 22.20
CA VAL A 98 -2.35 -8.66 21.01
C VAL A 98 -0.87 -8.87 21.22
N TYR A 99 -0.21 -9.56 20.30
CA TYR A 99 1.24 -9.67 20.23
C TYR A 99 1.76 -8.89 19.04
N GLU A 100 2.96 -8.37 19.17
CA GLU A 100 3.78 -7.96 18.04
C GLU A 100 5.03 -8.83 18.03
N ALA A 101 5.36 -9.39 16.87
CA ALA A 101 6.51 -10.26 16.69
C ALA A 101 7.44 -9.70 15.60
N ALA A 102 8.73 -9.75 15.86
CA ALA A 102 9.77 -9.57 14.85
C ALA A 102 10.26 -10.93 14.36
N CYS A 103 10.42 -11.06 13.05
CA CYS A 103 10.90 -12.29 12.41
C CYS A 103 12.40 -12.19 12.12
N ALA A 104 13.10 -13.33 12.11
CA ALA A 104 14.51 -13.38 11.71
C ALA A 104 14.73 -12.89 10.27
N THR A 105 13.76 -13.14 9.39
CA THR A 105 13.74 -12.73 7.99
C THR A 105 12.34 -12.29 7.60
N GLY A 106 12.22 -11.31 6.70
CA GLY A 106 10.93 -10.80 6.24
C GLY A 106 10.33 -9.75 7.19
N PRO A 107 9.02 -9.49 7.09
CA PRO A 107 8.37 -8.48 7.90
C PRO A 107 8.03 -9.02 9.29
N GLY A 108 7.82 -8.12 10.25
CA GLY A 108 7.13 -8.46 11.49
C GLY A 108 5.62 -8.50 11.34
N TYR A 109 4.96 -8.94 12.41
CA TYR A 109 3.51 -9.11 12.44
C TYR A 109 2.89 -8.59 13.74
N MET A 110 1.70 -8.02 13.60
CA MET A 110 0.75 -7.83 14.68
C MET A 110 -0.25 -8.97 14.68
N ILE A 111 -0.49 -9.54 15.86
CA ILE A 111 -1.17 -10.80 16.04
C ILE A 111 -2.27 -10.58 17.06
N LEU A 112 -3.52 -10.73 16.66
CA LEU A 112 -4.62 -10.92 17.60
C LEU A 112 -4.76 -12.42 17.87
N ALA A 113 -4.52 -12.82 19.12
CA ALA A 113 -4.61 -14.21 19.56
C ALA A 113 -6.08 -14.66 19.71
N SER A 114 -6.81 -14.65 18.60
CA SER A 114 -8.16 -15.19 18.45
C SER A 114 -8.11 -16.62 17.87
N THR A 115 -9.26 -17.26 17.71
CA THR A 115 -9.37 -18.55 17.01
C THR A 115 -10.37 -18.43 15.86
N PRO A 116 -9.91 -18.39 14.58
CA PRO A 116 -8.51 -18.40 14.15
C PRO A 116 -7.77 -17.10 14.53
N PRO A 117 -6.43 -17.11 14.63
CA PRO A 117 -5.66 -15.90 14.89
C PRO A 117 -5.77 -14.92 13.73
N THR A 118 -5.90 -13.63 14.04
CA THR A 118 -5.83 -12.58 13.02
C THR A 118 -4.39 -12.06 12.94
N ILE A 119 -3.76 -12.16 11.77
CA ILE A 119 -2.39 -11.76 11.54
C ILE A 119 -2.36 -10.58 10.57
N VAL A 120 -1.68 -9.50 10.96
CA VAL A 120 -1.49 -8.32 10.10
C VAL A 120 0.00 -8.03 9.98
N ASN A 121 0.46 -7.83 8.75
CA ASN A 121 1.85 -7.49 8.45
C ASN A 121 2.17 -6.06 8.95
N CYS A 122 3.27 -5.88 9.68
CA CYS A 122 3.68 -4.56 10.17
C CYS A 122 3.91 -3.54 9.04
N LEU A 123 4.37 -3.99 7.87
CA LEU A 123 4.53 -3.11 6.71
C LEU A 123 3.19 -2.69 6.11
N GLU A 124 2.18 -3.56 6.16
CA GLU A 124 0.81 -3.22 5.74
C GLU A 124 0.21 -2.15 6.66
N LEU A 125 0.38 -2.30 7.97
CA LEU A 125 -0.05 -1.29 8.95
C LEU A 125 0.65 0.05 8.73
N ALA A 126 1.98 0.02 8.59
CA ALA A 126 2.78 1.22 8.34
C ALA A 126 2.39 1.92 7.03
N GLY A 127 2.18 1.16 5.95
CA GLY A 127 1.75 1.69 4.66
C GLY A 127 0.37 2.32 4.71
N THR A 128 -0.60 1.64 5.34
CA THR A 128 -1.95 2.16 5.56
C THR A 128 -1.92 3.45 6.37
N ALA A 129 -1.11 3.48 7.43
CA ALA A 129 -0.92 4.69 8.24
C ALA A 129 -0.29 5.84 7.45
N ALA A 130 0.71 5.55 6.61
CA ALA A 130 1.36 6.55 5.76
C ALA A 130 0.41 7.13 4.69
N ILE A 131 -0.49 6.32 4.14
CA ILE A 131 -1.52 6.77 3.19
C ILE A 131 -2.60 7.60 3.90
N ALA A 132 -3.05 7.17 5.08
CA ALA A 132 -4.01 7.95 5.87
C ALA A 132 -3.42 9.34 6.21
N ARG A 133 -2.18 9.38 6.69
CA ARG A 133 -1.50 10.62 7.07
C ARG A 133 -1.15 11.54 5.91
N SER A 134 -1.00 11.01 4.70
CA SER A 134 -0.81 11.86 3.52
C SER A 134 -2.07 12.62 3.12
N ARG A 135 -3.24 12.17 3.56
CA ARG A 135 -4.53 12.84 3.32
C ARG A 135 -4.90 13.75 4.49
N ASP A 136 -4.63 13.29 5.72
CA ASP A 136 -4.80 14.05 6.95
C ASP A 136 -3.64 13.77 7.91
N PRO A 137 -2.72 14.72 8.14
CA PRO A 137 -1.58 14.54 9.04
C PRO A 137 -1.96 14.10 10.47
N ASN A 138 -3.17 14.39 10.93
CA ASN A 138 -3.67 14.06 12.26
C ASN A 138 -4.53 12.79 12.29
N ALA A 139 -4.59 12.02 11.20
CA ALA A 139 -5.40 10.81 11.13
C ALA A 139 -5.07 9.82 12.26
N ASP A 140 -6.10 9.31 12.92
CA ASP A 140 -5.99 8.16 13.79
C ASP A 140 -5.79 6.89 12.94
N VAL A 141 -4.63 6.28 13.07
CA VAL A 141 -4.21 5.09 12.30
C VAL A 141 -4.30 3.82 13.13
N GLY A 142 -4.88 3.89 14.33
CA GLY A 142 -5.00 2.77 15.25
C GLY A 142 -3.65 2.20 15.71
N GLN A 143 -3.67 0.93 16.11
CA GLN A 143 -2.50 0.23 16.62
C GLN A 143 -1.44 0.05 15.52
N GLN A 144 -0.22 0.47 15.83
CA GLN A 144 0.95 0.30 14.96
C GLN A 144 1.98 -0.62 15.63
N CYS A 145 2.86 -1.20 14.82
CA CYS A 145 4.00 -1.95 15.30
C CYS A 145 5.01 -1.01 15.96
N VAL A 146 5.49 -1.38 17.14
CA VAL A 146 6.38 -0.57 17.99
C VAL A 146 7.78 -1.15 18.12
N LEU A 147 7.99 -2.45 17.82
CA LEU A 147 9.32 -3.05 17.87
C LEU A 147 10.24 -2.36 16.87
N PRO A 148 11.44 -1.91 17.26
CA PRO A 148 12.39 -1.30 16.34
C PRO A 148 12.74 -2.23 15.17
N ALA A 149 12.82 -3.54 15.41
CA ALA A 149 13.06 -4.55 14.38
C ALA A 149 11.97 -4.60 13.29
N ASN A 150 10.77 -4.06 13.56
CA ASN A 150 9.66 -3.97 12.62
C ASN A 150 9.53 -2.58 11.96
N GLN A 151 10.34 -1.60 12.38
CA GLN A 151 10.40 -0.25 11.82
C GLN A 151 11.46 -0.17 10.70
N ASN A 152 11.57 -1.22 9.89
CA ASN A 152 12.64 -1.43 8.91
C ASN A 152 12.11 -1.56 7.47
N GLY A 153 10.94 -0.99 7.18
CA GLY A 153 10.25 -1.17 5.89
C GLY A 153 11.11 -0.87 4.67
N MET A 154 11.90 0.22 4.70
CA MET A 154 12.88 0.52 3.66
C MET A 154 13.84 -0.65 3.41
N ALA A 155 14.50 -1.17 4.45
CA ALA A 155 15.48 -2.22 4.30
C ALA A 155 14.86 -3.53 3.77
N VAL A 156 13.67 -3.89 4.27
CA VAL A 156 12.96 -5.11 3.89
C VAL A 156 12.46 -5.05 2.45
N ILE A 157 11.75 -3.97 2.08
CA ILE A 157 11.16 -3.83 0.74
C ILE A 157 12.26 -3.65 -0.30
N SER A 158 13.32 -2.89 -0.02
CA SER A 158 14.49 -2.79 -0.91
C SER A 158 15.22 -4.13 -1.07
N GLY A 159 15.15 -5.02 -0.07
CA GLY A 159 15.60 -6.41 -0.18
C GLY A 159 14.80 -7.19 -1.20
N TRP A 160 13.47 -7.15 -1.08
CA TRP A 160 12.55 -7.79 -2.01
C TRP A 160 12.65 -7.24 -3.43
N ALA A 161 12.88 -5.95 -3.59
CA ALA A 161 13.13 -5.36 -4.90
C ALA A 161 14.35 -5.97 -5.60
N ARG A 162 15.44 -6.17 -4.85
CA ARG A 162 16.63 -6.86 -5.36
C ARG A 162 16.33 -8.32 -5.71
N ASP A 163 15.61 -9.03 -4.85
CA ASP A 163 15.19 -10.41 -5.10
C ASP A 163 14.26 -10.54 -6.33
N ALA A 164 13.49 -9.49 -6.62
CA ALA A 164 12.62 -9.38 -7.79
C ALA A 164 13.36 -8.92 -9.07
N GLY A 165 14.68 -8.71 -9.00
CA GLY A 165 15.51 -8.33 -10.14
C GLY A 165 15.59 -6.83 -10.43
N ILE A 166 15.09 -5.97 -9.53
CA ILE A 166 15.24 -4.52 -9.65
C ILE A 166 16.67 -4.12 -9.24
N THR A 167 17.37 -3.43 -10.14
CA THR A 167 18.79 -3.08 -9.96
C THR A 167 19.03 -1.62 -9.60
N CYS A 168 17.98 -0.80 -9.49
CA CYS A 168 18.12 0.61 -9.12
C CYS A 168 18.51 0.77 -7.64
N THR A 169 19.08 1.91 -7.29
CA THR A 169 19.23 2.31 -5.89
C THR A 169 17.87 2.74 -5.35
N VAL A 170 17.26 1.90 -4.52
CA VAL A 170 15.99 2.22 -3.86
C VAL A 170 16.22 3.21 -2.72
N ASP A 171 15.58 4.37 -2.81
CA ASP A 171 15.63 5.47 -1.83
C ASP A 171 14.31 5.69 -1.09
N GLU A 172 13.19 5.21 -1.65
CA GLU A 172 11.86 5.23 -1.02
C GLU A 172 11.17 3.88 -1.17
N ALA A 173 10.39 3.46 -0.16
CA ALA A 173 9.68 2.19 -0.19
C ALA A 173 8.50 2.17 0.80
N VAL A 174 7.36 1.63 0.37
CA VAL A 174 6.16 1.54 1.21
C VAL A 174 5.22 0.44 0.73
N ALA A 175 4.43 -0.15 1.64
CA ALA A 175 3.26 -0.93 1.24
C ALA A 175 2.14 0.03 0.79
N ILE A 176 1.54 -0.20 -0.37
CA ILE A 176 0.54 0.70 -0.95
C ILE A 176 -0.88 0.15 -0.94
N GLY A 177 -1.07 -1.09 -0.50
CA GLY A 177 -2.37 -1.75 -0.44
C GLY A 177 -2.38 -3.05 -1.22
N LYS A 178 -3.54 -3.70 -1.27
CA LYS A 178 -3.69 -5.04 -1.86
C LYS A 178 -4.25 -4.97 -3.27
N SER A 179 -3.85 -5.91 -4.12
CA SER A 179 -4.45 -6.10 -5.45
C SER A 179 -5.87 -6.67 -5.33
N ASN A 180 -6.59 -6.74 -6.46
CA ASN A 180 -7.89 -7.42 -6.52
C ASN A 180 -7.81 -8.92 -6.18
N ALA A 181 -6.61 -9.52 -6.31
CA ALA A 181 -6.33 -10.89 -5.89
C ALA A 181 -5.95 -10.99 -4.40
N ASN A 182 -6.08 -9.90 -3.65
CA ASN A 182 -5.73 -9.78 -2.23
C ASN A 182 -4.23 -9.97 -1.92
N ASN A 183 -3.37 -9.84 -2.93
CA ASN A 183 -1.92 -9.87 -2.78
C ASN A 183 -1.41 -8.51 -2.29
N MET A 184 -0.39 -8.50 -1.43
CA MET A 184 0.21 -7.25 -0.97
C MET A 184 1.00 -6.58 -2.09
N ILE A 185 0.78 -5.28 -2.30
CA ILE A 185 1.54 -4.47 -3.25
C ILE A 185 2.43 -3.49 -2.47
N TYR A 186 3.69 -3.44 -2.88
CA TYR A 186 4.69 -2.50 -2.41
C TYR A 186 5.10 -1.58 -3.55
N GLU A 187 5.41 -0.33 -3.22
CA GLU A 187 6.02 0.61 -4.16
C GLU A 187 7.44 0.92 -3.72
N VAL A 188 8.35 1.01 -4.68
CA VAL A 188 9.72 1.50 -4.49
C VAL A 188 10.00 2.68 -5.41
N GLY A 189 10.60 3.73 -4.84
CA GLY A 189 11.26 4.81 -5.57
C GLY A 189 12.67 4.40 -5.95
N CYS A 190 13.17 4.94 -7.05
CA CYS A 190 14.52 4.67 -7.53
C CYS A 190 15.26 6.00 -7.73
N ALA A 191 16.40 6.16 -7.08
CA ALA A 191 17.20 7.38 -7.21
C ALA A 191 17.58 7.64 -8.69
N GLY A 192 17.06 8.72 -9.27
CA GLY A 192 17.35 9.14 -10.64
C GLY A 192 16.79 8.22 -11.73
N ALA A 193 15.81 7.37 -11.41
CA ALA A 193 15.14 6.49 -12.36
C ALA A 193 13.66 6.34 -12.02
N THR A 194 12.89 5.66 -12.88
CA THR A 194 11.50 5.33 -12.53
C THR A 194 11.45 4.20 -11.51
N GLY A 195 10.55 4.34 -10.55
CA GLY A 195 10.23 3.33 -9.55
C GLY A 195 9.41 2.15 -10.08
N TYR A 196 8.97 1.31 -9.16
CA TYR A 196 8.26 0.06 -9.45
C TYR A 196 7.17 -0.23 -8.42
N TRP A 197 6.13 -0.92 -8.88
CA TRP A 197 5.21 -1.68 -8.03
C TRP A 197 5.62 -3.16 -8.02
N LEU A 198 5.66 -3.73 -6.82
CA LEU A 198 5.93 -5.15 -6.56
C LEU A 198 4.71 -5.76 -5.91
N GLU A 199 4.03 -6.65 -6.63
CA GLU A 199 2.94 -7.46 -6.08
C GLU A 199 3.49 -8.81 -5.62
N GLN A 200 3.29 -9.13 -4.35
CA GLN A 200 3.70 -10.40 -3.76
C GLN A 200 2.76 -11.51 -4.20
N LEU A 201 3.24 -12.43 -5.02
CA LEU A 201 2.46 -13.59 -5.46
C LEU A 201 2.66 -14.78 -4.48
N ALA A 202 1.87 -15.84 -4.67
CA ALA A 202 2.09 -17.11 -3.96
C ALA A 202 3.52 -17.65 -4.19
N THR A 203 4.06 -17.42 -5.38
CA THR A 203 5.45 -17.72 -5.75
C THR A 203 6.04 -16.55 -6.52
N GLY A 204 7.08 -15.92 -5.98
CA GLY A 204 7.78 -14.82 -6.62
C GLY A 204 7.03 -13.49 -6.59
N TRP A 205 7.32 -12.64 -7.57
CA TRP A 205 6.86 -11.25 -7.65
C TRP A 205 6.28 -10.97 -9.03
N ASP A 206 5.17 -10.23 -9.08
CA ASP A 206 4.80 -9.49 -10.29
C ASP A 206 5.34 -8.06 -10.17
N VAL A 207 6.18 -7.66 -11.12
CA VAL A 207 6.90 -6.39 -11.11
C VAL A 207 6.42 -5.53 -12.26
N LYS A 208 5.94 -4.33 -11.95
CA LYS A 208 5.53 -3.33 -12.94
C LYS A 208 6.35 -2.05 -12.72
N ASP A 209 7.02 -1.58 -13.76
CA ASP A 209 7.60 -0.23 -13.70
C ASP A 209 6.51 0.86 -13.68
N CYS A 210 6.88 2.07 -13.27
CA CYS A 210 5.91 3.16 -13.17
C CYS A 210 5.27 3.58 -14.50
N PHE A 211 5.88 3.28 -15.65
CA PHE A 211 5.22 3.47 -16.94
C PHE A 211 4.07 2.46 -17.14
N GLN A 212 4.27 1.20 -16.74
CA GLN A 212 3.22 0.17 -16.77
C GLN A 212 2.10 0.49 -15.78
N VAL A 213 2.45 0.91 -14.56
CA VAL A 213 1.47 1.35 -13.55
C VAL A 213 0.62 2.51 -14.10
N ALA A 214 1.26 3.56 -14.63
CA ALA A 214 0.56 4.69 -15.24
C ALA A 214 -0.35 4.27 -16.41
N SER A 215 0.11 3.35 -17.27
CA SER A 215 -0.70 2.85 -18.39
C SER A 215 -1.96 2.09 -17.97
N SER A 216 -1.99 1.56 -16.73
CA SER A 216 -3.16 0.90 -16.15
C SER A 216 -4.14 1.86 -15.45
N GLY A 217 -3.85 3.17 -15.47
CA GLY A 217 -4.65 4.20 -14.81
C GLY A 217 -4.33 4.38 -13.32
N ALA A 218 -3.26 3.75 -12.83
CA ALA A 218 -2.76 3.91 -11.47
C ALA A 218 -1.62 4.95 -11.42
N THR A 219 -1.18 5.32 -10.21
CA THR A 219 -0.14 6.33 -10.01
C THR A 219 0.97 5.78 -9.12
N CYS A 220 2.22 5.95 -9.54
CA CYS A 220 3.36 5.80 -8.64
C CYS A 220 3.52 7.07 -7.80
N ARG A 221 3.58 6.90 -6.49
CA ARG A 221 3.83 7.96 -5.50
C ARG A 221 5.28 8.44 -5.49
N PHE A 222 6.24 7.54 -5.70
CA PHE A 222 7.68 7.80 -5.62
C PHE A 222 8.31 7.95 -7.01
N THR A 223 7.51 8.30 -8.02
CA THR A 223 8.02 8.61 -9.35
C THR A 223 7.21 9.75 -9.92
N THR A 224 7.92 10.83 -10.21
CA THR A 224 7.36 12.04 -10.79
C THR A 224 7.26 11.92 -12.31
N ASN A 225 6.39 12.73 -12.91
CA ASN A 225 6.34 12.85 -14.37
C ASN A 225 7.67 13.36 -14.94
N ASP A 226 8.38 14.22 -14.21
CA ASP A 226 9.67 14.76 -14.64
C ASP A 226 10.76 13.67 -14.68
N GLU A 227 10.77 12.74 -13.73
CA GLU A 227 11.65 11.57 -13.77
C GLU A 227 11.32 10.65 -14.94
N MET A 228 10.02 10.40 -15.19
CA MET A 228 9.59 9.62 -16.36
C MET A 228 10.01 10.29 -17.67
N ASN A 229 9.82 11.61 -17.77
CA ASN A 229 10.23 12.42 -18.91
C ASN A 229 11.76 12.36 -19.09
N ALA A 230 12.54 12.51 -18.03
CA ALA A 230 14.00 12.45 -18.07
C ALA A 230 14.51 11.08 -18.52
N VAL A 231 13.89 9.98 -18.05
CA VAL A 231 14.23 8.63 -18.47
C VAL A 231 14.01 8.43 -19.97
N LEU A 232 12.91 8.96 -20.53
CA LEU A 232 12.70 8.87 -21.98
C LEU A 232 13.54 9.88 -22.77
N GLN A 233 13.79 11.07 -22.24
CA GLN A 233 14.72 12.04 -22.84
C GLN A 233 16.09 11.40 -23.05
N ALA A 234 16.62 10.71 -22.04
CA ALA A 234 17.89 10.00 -22.14
C ALA A 234 17.88 8.95 -23.25
N LYS A 235 16.75 8.23 -23.41
CA LYS A 235 16.57 7.20 -24.45
C LYS A 235 16.51 7.75 -25.87
N LEU A 236 16.19 9.03 -26.07
CA LEU A 236 16.20 9.65 -27.41
C LEU A 236 17.60 10.08 -27.86
N THR A 237 18.58 10.08 -26.96
CA THR A 237 19.97 10.45 -27.27
C THR A 237 20.51 9.59 -28.42
N GLY A 238 21.09 10.23 -29.44
CA GLY A 238 21.65 9.53 -30.61
C GLY A 238 20.61 9.05 -31.63
N THR A 239 19.34 9.40 -31.46
CA THR A 239 18.28 9.14 -32.45
C THR A 239 17.91 10.40 -33.22
N ASP A 240 17.09 10.27 -34.26
CA ASP A 240 16.53 11.41 -35.00
C ASP A 240 15.63 12.32 -34.14
N ALA A 241 15.20 11.86 -32.97
CA ALA A 241 14.40 12.60 -32.00
C ALA A 241 15.24 13.23 -30.86
N ALA A 242 16.56 13.23 -30.95
CA ALA A 242 17.44 13.71 -29.87
C ALA A 242 17.22 15.18 -29.48
N ALA A 243 16.69 16.01 -30.39
CA ALA A 243 16.38 17.42 -30.14
C ALA A 243 15.04 17.64 -29.40
N CYS A 244 14.22 16.59 -29.26
CA CYS A 244 12.94 16.67 -28.54
C CYS A 244 13.21 16.95 -27.07
N ASN A 245 12.78 18.12 -26.57
CA ASN A 245 12.70 18.39 -25.14
C ASN A 245 11.42 17.75 -24.59
N VAL A 246 11.53 16.59 -23.96
CA VAL A 246 10.40 15.76 -23.53
C VAL A 246 9.64 16.43 -22.38
N THR A 247 8.35 16.68 -22.56
CA THR A 247 7.48 17.30 -21.55
C THR A 247 6.39 16.38 -21.02
N GLN A 248 6.01 15.36 -21.79
CA GLN A 248 5.09 14.32 -21.36
C GLN A 248 5.46 12.99 -22.00
N THR A 249 5.16 11.90 -21.30
CA THR A 249 5.41 10.55 -21.77
C THR A 249 4.22 9.64 -21.46
N ARG A 250 4.02 8.60 -22.26
CA ARG A 250 3.18 7.47 -21.88
C ARG A 250 3.70 6.17 -22.49
N LEU A 251 3.47 5.06 -21.79
CA LEU A 251 3.58 3.74 -22.40
C LEU A 251 2.35 3.46 -23.26
N MET A 252 2.58 3.16 -24.54
CA MET A 252 1.53 2.79 -25.48
C MET A 252 1.25 1.29 -25.47
N GLY A 253 2.26 0.49 -25.16
CA GLY A 253 2.15 -0.96 -25.10
C GLY A 253 3.52 -1.64 -25.09
N GLN A 254 3.50 -2.96 -24.95
CA GLN A 254 4.69 -3.78 -24.88
C GLN A 254 4.47 -5.13 -25.56
N ASN A 255 5.56 -5.74 -26.00
CA ASN A 255 5.58 -7.11 -26.50
C ASN A 255 6.90 -7.79 -26.12
N ALA A 256 7.13 -9.01 -26.60
CA ALA A 256 8.34 -9.78 -26.31
C ALA A 256 9.64 -9.06 -26.73
N ASN A 257 9.58 -8.11 -27.66
CA ASN A 257 10.73 -7.38 -28.19
C ASN A 257 10.93 -5.99 -27.57
N GLY A 258 10.13 -5.63 -26.56
CA GLY A 258 10.27 -4.35 -25.86
C GLY A 258 8.99 -3.53 -25.78
N LYS A 259 9.17 -2.23 -25.54
CA LYS A 259 8.13 -1.27 -25.16
C LYS A 259 8.03 -0.15 -26.19
N PHE A 260 6.81 0.36 -26.38
CA PHE A 260 6.51 1.51 -27.22
C PHE A 260 6.07 2.66 -26.34
N TYR A 261 6.77 3.78 -26.44
CA TYR A 261 6.46 4.97 -25.67
C TYR A 261 6.08 6.11 -26.60
N GLU A 262 5.06 6.87 -26.24
CA GLU A 262 4.84 8.18 -26.83
C GLU A 262 5.56 9.23 -25.99
N VAL A 263 6.25 10.14 -26.66
CA VAL A 263 6.85 11.34 -26.07
C VAL A 263 6.26 12.56 -26.73
N LYS A 264 5.88 13.56 -25.93
CA LYS A 264 5.51 14.89 -26.39
C LYS A 264 6.69 15.83 -26.18
N CYS A 265 7.06 16.56 -27.21
CA CYS A 265 8.12 17.55 -27.12
C CYS A 265 7.56 18.90 -26.64
N ALA A 266 8.42 19.78 -26.13
CA ALA A 266 8.04 21.14 -25.77
C ALA A 266 7.57 21.97 -26.98
N THR A 267 8.07 21.66 -28.17
CA THR A 267 7.57 22.24 -29.43
C THR A 267 6.14 21.78 -29.69
N ASP A 268 5.22 22.72 -29.87
CA ASP A 268 3.82 22.42 -30.15
C ASP A 268 3.67 21.59 -31.43
N GLY A 269 2.84 20.55 -31.36
CA GLY A 269 2.59 19.64 -32.47
C GLY A 269 3.72 18.63 -32.74
N GLU A 270 4.81 18.67 -31.97
CA GLU A 270 5.92 17.73 -32.10
C GLU A 270 5.82 16.60 -31.05
N GLY A 271 6.08 15.38 -31.49
CA GLY A 271 6.07 14.20 -30.65
C GLY A 271 6.55 12.99 -31.42
N PHE A 272 6.94 11.95 -30.70
CA PHE A 272 7.47 10.73 -31.29
C PHE A 272 6.93 9.49 -30.59
N ILE A 273 6.87 8.38 -31.32
CA ILE A 273 6.78 7.05 -30.76
C ILE A 273 8.18 6.43 -30.75
N ALA A 274 8.72 6.14 -29.58
CA ALA A 274 9.99 5.46 -29.40
C ALA A 274 9.76 3.96 -29.14
N ARG A 275 10.40 3.10 -29.94
CA ARG A 275 10.48 1.65 -29.70
C ARG A 275 11.77 1.35 -28.98
N VAL A 276 11.66 0.88 -27.74
CA VAL A 276 12.79 0.57 -26.84
C VAL A 276 12.81 -0.93 -26.61
N ASN A 277 13.95 -1.58 -26.84
CA ASN A 277 14.08 -3.03 -26.61
C ASN A 277 14.17 -3.38 -25.12
N ASN A 278 14.27 -4.67 -24.80
CA ASN A 278 14.36 -5.15 -23.41
C ASN A 278 15.68 -4.74 -22.74
N GLU A 279 16.71 -4.46 -23.51
CA GLU A 279 18.00 -3.91 -23.04
C GLU A 279 17.94 -2.39 -22.78
N GLY A 280 16.78 -1.75 -23.00
CA GLY A 280 16.58 -0.33 -22.74
C GLY A 280 17.09 0.62 -23.82
N VAL A 281 17.52 0.10 -24.96
CA VAL A 281 18.04 0.82 -26.13
C VAL A 281 16.91 1.19 -27.08
N THR A 282 16.86 2.46 -27.50
CA THR A 282 15.92 2.91 -28.53
C THR A 282 16.37 2.40 -29.89
N GLN A 283 15.52 1.59 -30.51
CA GLN A 283 15.79 0.98 -31.81
C GLN A 283 15.27 1.84 -32.95
N GLN A 284 14.12 2.47 -32.76
CA GLN A 284 13.43 3.27 -33.77
C GLN A 284 12.62 4.38 -33.11
N VAL A 285 12.55 5.53 -33.78
CA VAL A 285 11.68 6.64 -33.43
C VAL A 285 10.79 6.98 -34.63
N TYR A 286 9.51 7.24 -34.38
CA TYR A 286 8.53 7.56 -35.40
C TYR A 286 7.89 8.91 -35.08
N PRO A 287 7.96 9.92 -35.96
CA PRO A 287 7.26 11.17 -35.74
C PRO A 287 5.75 10.96 -35.62
N CYS A 288 5.12 11.58 -34.62
CA CYS A 288 3.69 11.44 -34.37
C CYS A 288 2.82 11.84 -35.57
N ALA A 289 3.30 12.80 -36.38
CA ALA A 289 2.63 13.23 -37.61
C ALA A 289 2.38 12.09 -38.62
N THR A 290 3.22 11.04 -38.63
CA THR A 290 3.14 9.92 -39.58
C THR A 290 2.86 8.58 -38.92
N ALA A 291 2.86 8.51 -37.58
CA ALA A 291 2.77 7.27 -36.82
C ALA A 291 1.33 6.85 -36.40
N GLN A 292 0.30 7.34 -37.11
CA GLN A 292 -1.12 7.13 -36.76
C GLN A 292 -1.54 5.65 -36.66
N ARG A 293 -0.82 4.74 -37.32
CA ARG A 293 -1.14 3.29 -37.34
C ARG A 293 -0.40 2.48 -36.27
N ILE A 294 0.46 3.10 -35.45
CA ILE A 294 1.22 2.41 -34.42
C ILE A 294 0.50 2.56 -33.08
N GLY A 295 0.04 1.44 -32.50
CA GLY A 295 -0.52 1.43 -31.14
C GLY A 295 -1.71 2.37 -30.92
N GLY A 296 -2.54 2.59 -31.94
CA GLY A 296 -3.66 3.54 -31.88
C GLY A 296 -3.30 5.01 -32.14
N GLY A 297 -2.04 5.28 -32.48
CA GLY A 297 -1.54 6.62 -32.79
C GLY A 297 -1.17 7.44 -31.55
N CYS A 298 -0.60 8.62 -31.80
CA CYS A 298 -0.22 9.56 -30.76
C CYS A 298 -1.45 10.27 -30.18
N THR A 299 -1.57 10.31 -28.85
CA THR A 299 -2.66 11.00 -28.13
C THR A 299 -2.19 12.20 -27.32
N LEU A 300 -0.91 12.23 -26.91
CA LEU A 300 -0.28 13.40 -26.28
C LEU A 300 0.01 14.48 -27.31
N THR A 301 0.38 14.07 -28.53
CA THR A 301 0.55 14.94 -29.70
C THR A 301 -0.36 14.46 -30.83
N PRO A 302 -1.66 14.80 -30.79
CA PRO A 302 -2.59 14.42 -31.85
C PRO A 302 -2.16 15.05 -33.17
N ALA A 303 -2.22 14.27 -34.25
CA ALA A 303 -2.02 14.82 -35.58
C ALA A 303 -3.06 15.92 -35.84
N PRO A 304 -2.70 17.00 -36.56
CA PRO A 304 -3.67 18.00 -36.98
C PRO A 304 -4.87 17.32 -37.66
N ALA A 305 -6.09 17.72 -37.30
CA ALA A 305 -7.27 17.21 -37.98
C ALA A 305 -7.10 17.42 -39.48
N ALA A 306 -7.27 16.34 -40.26
CA ALA A 306 -7.27 16.46 -41.72
C ALA A 306 -8.37 17.47 -42.10
N ALA A 307 -8.02 18.49 -42.88
CA ALA A 307 -9.00 19.44 -43.40
C ALA A 307 -10.09 18.65 -44.15
N PRO A 308 -11.37 18.98 -43.97
CA PRO A 308 -12.45 18.29 -44.70
C PRO A 308 -12.14 18.38 -46.19
N ALA A 309 -12.25 17.24 -46.88
CA ALA A 309 -12.10 17.20 -48.33
C ALA A 309 -13.07 18.21 -48.93
N ALA A 310 -12.55 19.18 -49.69
CA ALA A 310 -13.38 20.06 -50.48
C ALA A 310 -14.11 19.18 -51.52
N GLU A 311 -15.43 19.10 -51.36
CA GLU A 311 -16.34 18.43 -52.30
C GLU A 311 -16.56 19.28 -53.55
#